data_AF-A0A1B6KSU1-F1
#
_entry.id   AF-A0A1B6KSU1-F1
#
_cell.length_a   1.000
_cell.length_b   1.000
_cell.length_c   1.000
_cell.angle_alpha   90.00
_cell.angle_beta   90.00
_cell.angle_gamma   90.00
#
_symmetry.space_group_name_H-M   'P 1'
#
loop_
_entity.id
_entity.type
_entity.pdbx_description
1 polymer ?
#
loop_
_entity_poly.entity_id
_entity_poly.type
_entity_poly.pdbx_seq_one_letter_code
_entity_poly.pdbx_strand_id
1 'polypeptide(L)'
;GSPPPALDWLSVDGNTVGDVPGVRRVLRNGTLVLLPFSAEAYRQDIHNTVYRCVAQNAVGRIISRDVQVRAVVTQAYKVAVEVLGAARGCTDILQCVVDRSVRDMV
;
A
#
# COMPACT_ATOMS: atom_id res chain seq x y z
N GLY A 1 -24.13 11.45 6.17
CA GLY A 1 -25.40 11.44 5.41
C GLY A 1 -26.56 11.29 6.37
N SER A 2 -27.78 11.66 5.97
CA SER A 2 -29.01 11.38 6.71
C SER A 2 -29.95 10.57 5.81
N PRO A 3 -30.38 9.35 6.21
CA PRO A 3 -29.93 8.59 7.38
C PRO A 3 -28.41 8.29 7.37
N PRO A 4 -27.80 7.93 8.52
CA PRO A 4 -26.39 7.54 8.56
C PRO A 4 -26.10 6.40 7.56
N PRO A 5 -25.09 6.55 6.69
CA PRO A 5 -24.76 5.49 5.72
C PRO A 5 -23.99 4.35 6.38
N ALA A 6 -24.26 3.13 5.93
CA ALA A 6 -23.40 1.98 6.16
C ALA A 6 -22.12 2.12 5.34
N LEU A 7 -20.99 1.68 5.91
CA LEU A 7 -19.68 1.71 5.28
C LEU A 7 -19.21 0.29 4.98
N ASP A 8 -18.79 0.07 3.74
CA ASP A 8 -18.22 -1.19 3.26
C ASP A 8 -16.99 -0.92 2.38
N TRP A 9 -16.25 -1.97 2.05
CA TRP A 9 -15.09 -1.91 1.16
C TRP A 9 -15.27 -2.81 -0.05
N LEU A 10 -14.76 -2.36 -1.19
CA LEU A 10 -14.69 -3.11 -2.44
C LEU A 10 -13.25 -3.40 -2.83
N SER A 11 -13.02 -4.56 -3.45
CA SER A 11 -11.77 -4.88 -4.13
C SER A 11 -11.66 -4.12 -5.45
N VAL A 12 -10.51 -4.25 -6.12
CA VAL A 12 -10.29 -3.69 -7.45
C VAL A 12 -11.37 -4.14 -8.45
N ASP A 13 -11.84 -5.38 -8.33
CA ASP A 13 -12.89 -6.00 -9.16
C ASP A 13 -14.32 -5.56 -8.80
N GLY A 14 -14.49 -4.76 -7.74
CA GLY A 14 -15.78 -4.28 -7.28
C GLY A 14 -16.55 -5.24 -6.36
N ASN A 15 -15.92 -6.34 -5.94
CA ASN A 15 -16.52 -7.29 -4.98
C ASN A 15 -16.40 -6.78 -3.55
N THR A 16 -17.40 -7.06 -2.71
CA THR A 16 -17.35 -6.73 -1.28
C THR A 16 -16.21 -7.46 -0.59
N VAL A 17 -15.51 -6.73 0.27
CA VAL A 17 -14.32 -7.18 0.96
C VAL A 17 -14.66 -7.59 2.38
N GLY A 18 -14.30 -8.82 2.75
CA GLY A 18 -14.46 -9.33 4.12
C GLY A 18 -13.13 -9.58 4.82
N ASP A 19 -13.24 -10.09 6.04
CA ASP A 19 -12.11 -10.53 6.86
C ASP A 19 -11.33 -11.67 6.19
N VAL A 20 -10.00 -11.61 6.32
CA VAL A 20 -9.10 -12.70 5.95
C VAL A 20 -8.20 -12.96 7.17
N PRO A 21 -8.27 -14.16 7.78
CA PRO A 21 -7.52 -14.47 8.99
C PRO A 21 -6.03 -14.11 8.86
N GLY A 22 -5.51 -13.40 9.87
CA GLY A 22 -4.10 -13.03 9.97
C GLY A 22 -3.63 -11.85 9.13
N VAL A 23 -4.39 -11.40 8.11
CA VAL A 23 -3.89 -10.37 7.17
C VAL A 23 -4.85 -9.19 6.95
N ARG A 24 -6.17 -9.37 7.08
CA ARG A 24 -7.14 -8.28 6.83
C ARG A 24 -8.38 -8.39 7.72
N ARG A 25 -8.86 -7.25 8.22
CA ARG A 25 -10.10 -7.15 8.99
C ARG A 25 -10.90 -5.91 8.59
N VAL A 26 -12.22 -6.03 8.51
CA VAL A 26 -13.15 -4.92 8.37
C VAL A 26 -13.84 -4.68 9.71
N LEU A 27 -13.58 -3.53 10.31
CA LEU A 27 -14.18 -3.17 11.60
C LEU A 27 -15.61 -2.65 11.41
N ARG A 28 -16.45 -2.80 12.45
CA ARG A 28 -17.85 -2.32 12.45
C ARG A 28 -18.00 -0.81 12.23
N ASN A 29 -16.95 -0.04 12.50
CA ASN A 29 -16.93 1.40 12.23
C ASN A 29 -16.58 1.75 10.77
N GLY A 30 -16.45 0.75 9.88
CA GLY A 30 -16.11 0.93 8.47
C GLY A 30 -14.60 1.02 8.18
N THR A 31 -13.72 0.74 9.14
CA THR A 31 -12.26 0.76 8.92
C THR A 31 -11.76 -0.55 8.32
N LEU A 32 -11.02 -0.49 7.21
CA LEU A 32 -10.25 -1.62 6.67
C LEU A 32 -8.87 -1.66 7.32
N VAL A 33 -8.59 -2.70 8.09
CA VAL A 33 -7.31 -2.92 8.77
C VAL A 33 -6.53 -4.00 8.05
N LEU A 34 -5.32 -3.65 7.60
CA LEU A 34 -4.32 -4.61 7.14
C LEU A 34 -3.41 -4.93 8.32
N LEU A 35 -3.37 -6.20 8.72
CA LEU A 35 -2.62 -6.64 9.91
C LEU A 35 -1.14 -6.84 9.57
N PRO A 36 -0.22 -6.72 10.54
CA PRO A 36 1.16 -7.18 10.37
C PRO A 36 1.19 -8.65 9.93
N PHE A 37 2.04 -8.98 8.96
CA PHE A 37 2.09 -10.31 8.35
C PHE A 37 3.54 -10.72 8.10
N SER A 38 3.81 -12.03 8.07
CA SER A 38 5.13 -12.58 7.70
C SER A 38 5.30 -12.59 6.17
N ALA A 39 6.53 -12.76 5.69
CA ALA A 39 6.80 -12.81 4.25
C ALA A 39 5.94 -13.87 3.51
N GLU A 40 5.72 -15.02 4.15
CA GLU A 40 4.97 -16.16 3.61
C GLU A 40 3.47 -15.89 3.53
N ALA A 41 2.95 -15.01 4.37
CA ALA A 41 1.55 -14.58 4.37
C ALA A 41 1.28 -13.47 3.32
N TYR A 42 2.29 -13.07 2.55
CA TYR A 42 2.10 -12.06 1.51
C TYR A 42 1.13 -12.55 0.43
N ARG A 43 0.15 -11.71 0.11
CA ARG A 43 -0.88 -11.97 -0.88
C ARG A 43 -1.09 -10.74 -1.75
N GLN A 44 -0.89 -10.88 -3.06
CA GLN A 44 -0.98 -9.75 -3.98
C GLN A 44 -2.38 -9.11 -3.98
N ASP A 45 -3.43 -9.93 -3.90
CA ASP A 45 -4.84 -9.50 -3.87
C ASP A 45 -5.23 -8.74 -2.58
N ILE A 46 -4.36 -8.71 -1.57
CA ILE A 46 -4.58 -8.01 -0.30
C ILE A 46 -3.58 -6.89 -0.08
N HIS A 47 -2.31 -7.17 -0.34
CA HIS A 47 -1.16 -6.33 0.00
C HIS A 47 -0.65 -5.47 -1.16
N ASN A 48 -1.05 -5.74 -2.40
CA ASN A 48 -0.70 -4.91 -3.55
C ASN A 48 -1.89 -4.80 -4.52
N THR A 49 -2.87 -4.01 -4.11
CA THR A 49 -4.17 -3.92 -4.77
C THR A 49 -4.78 -2.53 -4.56
N VAL A 50 -5.92 -2.30 -5.18
CA VAL A 50 -6.74 -1.10 -4.98
C VAL A 50 -8.00 -1.47 -4.20
N TYR A 51 -8.30 -0.68 -3.18
CA TYR A 51 -9.58 -0.73 -2.48
C TYR A 51 -10.41 0.53 -2.74
N ARG A 52 -11.73 0.41 -2.59
CA ARG A 52 -12.64 1.56 -2.60
C ARG A 52 -13.61 1.45 -1.44
N CYS A 53 -13.82 2.55 -0.72
CA CYS A 53 -14.84 2.63 0.31
C CYS A 53 -16.18 2.95 -0.32
N VAL A 54 -17.24 2.30 0.16
CA VAL A 54 -18.63 2.53 -0.23
C VAL A 54 -19.36 3.07 0.98
N ALA A 55 -20.07 4.18 0.78
CA ALA A 55 -21.03 4.69 1.76
C ALA A 55 -22.43 4.62 1.15
N GLN A 56 -23.34 3.90 1.81
CA GLN A 56 -24.70 3.66 1.31
C GLN A 56 -25.76 3.89 2.38
N ASN A 57 -26.82 4.61 2.03
CA ASN A 57 -28.04 4.71 2.82
C ASN A 57 -29.28 4.59 1.90
N ALA A 58 -30.48 4.80 2.45
CA ALA A 58 -31.72 4.75 1.68
C ALA A 58 -31.84 5.82 0.58
N VAL A 59 -31.07 6.90 0.66
CA VAL A 59 -31.09 8.00 -0.33
C VAL A 59 -30.18 7.68 -1.51
N GLY A 60 -29.11 6.92 -1.30
CA GLY A 60 -28.22 6.53 -2.37
C GLY A 60 -26.92 5.89 -1.92
N ARG A 61 -26.00 5.75 -2.89
CA ARG A 61 -24.72 5.07 -2.74
C ARG A 61 -23.62 5.87 -3.43
N ILE A 62 -22.52 6.09 -2.73
CA ILE A 62 -21.32 6.74 -3.26
C ILE A 62 -20.10 5.85 -3.05
N ILE A 63 -19.11 5.99 -3.94
CA ILE A 63 -17.85 5.25 -3.90
C ILE A 63 -16.71 6.28 -3.79
N SER A 64 -15.72 6.01 -2.94
CA SER A 64 -14.53 6.84 -2.83
C SER A 64 -13.65 6.79 -4.08
N ARG A 65 -12.64 7.66 -4.13
CA ARG A 65 -11.47 7.45 -5.00
C ARG A 65 -10.78 6.13 -4.70
N ASP A 66 -9.94 5.70 -5.63
CA ASP A 66 -9.07 4.54 -5.48
C ASP A 66 -8.09 4.71 -4.32
N VAL A 67 -8.00 3.70 -3.47
CA VAL A 67 -7.02 3.58 -2.38
C VAL A 67 -6.00 2.52 -2.80
N GLN A 68 -4.89 2.96 -3.38
CA GLN A 68 -3.78 2.08 -3.72
C GLN A 68 -3.08 1.63 -2.44
N VAL A 69 -3.10 0.32 -2.19
CA VAL A 69 -2.37 -0.33 -1.10
C VAL A 69 -1.14 -1.01 -1.68
N ARG A 70 0.00 -0.77 -1.04
CA ARG A 70 1.24 -1.50 -1.30
C ARG A 70 1.99 -1.74 0.00
N ALA A 71 1.80 -2.91 0.58
CA ALA A 71 2.59 -3.36 1.72
C ALA A 71 3.87 -4.02 1.21
N VAL A 72 4.99 -3.65 1.83
CA VAL A 72 6.33 -4.08 1.46
C VAL A 72 6.90 -4.92 2.59
N VAL A 73 7.33 -6.14 2.27
CA VAL A 73 8.04 -7.00 3.22
C VAL A 73 9.47 -6.52 3.31
N THR A 74 9.91 -6.14 4.51
CA THR A 74 11.27 -5.64 4.76
C THR A 74 12.31 -6.71 4.44
N GLN A 75 13.32 -6.36 3.65
CA GLN A 75 14.46 -7.21 3.33
C GLN A 75 15.76 -6.44 3.58
N ALA A 76 16.83 -7.17 3.85
CA ALA A 76 18.15 -6.57 3.96
C ALA A 76 18.62 -6.10 2.58
N TYR A 77 19.07 -4.85 2.48
CA TYR A 77 19.61 -4.28 1.25
C TYR A 77 20.96 -3.61 1.51
N LYS A 78 21.75 -3.45 0.45
CA LYS A 78 23.05 -2.76 0.50
C LYS A 78 22.97 -1.49 -0.32
N VAL A 79 23.58 -0.44 0.21
CA VAL A 79 23.80 0.82 -0.48
C VAL A 79 25.27 0.87 -0.89
N ALA A 80 25.52 1.22 -2.15
CA ALA A 80 26.87 1.45 -2.66
C ALA A 80 27.07 2.94 -2.94
N VAL A 81 28.33 3.39 -2.90
CA VAL A 81 28.72 4.73 -3.34
C VAL A 81 29.57 4.58 -4.57
N GLU A 82 29.16 5.23 -5.65
CA GLU A 82 29.91 5.33 -6.89
C GLU A 82 30.50 6.73 -7.01
N VAL A 83 31.79 6.81 -7.34
CA VAL A 83 32.51 8.08 -7.51
C VAL A 83 32.65 8.37 -9.00
N LEU A 84 31.96 9.41 -9.47
CA LEU A 84 32.06 9.88 -10.85
C LEU A 84 33.21 10.88 -10.96
N GLY A 85 34.43 10.33 -10.94
CA GLY A 85 35.66 11.11 -10.76
C GLY A 85 35.80 12.29 -11.71
N ALA A 86 36.34 13.39 -11.16
CA ALA A 86 36.59 14.63 -11.88
C ALA A 86 38.07 15.01 -11.87
N ALA A 87 38.48 15.83 -12.84
CA ALA A 87 39.83 16.41 -12.86
C ALA A 87 40.07 17.30 -11.64
N ARG A 88 41.33 17.46 -11.23
CA ARG A 88 41.73 18.32 -10.11
C ARG A 88 41.23 19.76 -10.35
N GLY A 89 40.47 20.30 -9.40
CA GLY A 89 39.89 21.65 -9.49
C GLY A 89 38.46 21.69 -10.04
N CYS A 90 37.93 20.57 -10.50
CA CYS A 90 36.52 20.42 -10.88
C CYS A 90 35.68 19.85 -9.74
N THR A 91 34.35 19.85 -9.94
CA THR A 91 33.38 19.23 -9.03
C THR A 91 33.27 17.73 -9.30
N ASP A 92 33.42 16.92 -8.25
CA ASP A 92 33.19 15.48 -8.26
C ASP A 92 31.75 15.16 -7.83
N ILE A 93 31.17 14.06 -8.32
CA ILE A 93 29.83 13.59 -7.95
C ILE A 93 29.96 12.23 -7.28
N LEU A 94 29.59 12.19 -6.01
CA LEU A 94 29.41 10.95 -5.25
C LEU A 94 27.95 10.53 -5.38
N GLN A 95 27.71 9.43 -6.08
CA GLN A 95 26.37 8.91 -6.29
C GLN A 95 26.05 7.78 -5.29
N CYS A 96 24.95 7.94 -4.56
CA CYS A 96 24.35 6.86 -3.78
C CYS A 96 23.60 5.92 -4.73
N VAL A 97 24.07 4.68 -4.83
CA VAL A 97 23.47 3.64 -5.66
C VAL A 97 22.73 2.66 -4.77
N VAL A 98 21.40 2.65 -4.91
CA VAL A 98 20.49 1.73 -4.24
C VAL A 98 19.83 0.87 -5.32
N ASP A 99 19.76 -0.44 -5.09
CA ASP A 99 19.07 -1.35 -5.99
C ASP A 99 17.60 -0.95 -6.15
N ARG A 100 17.10 -0.93 -7.40
CA ARG A 100 15.70 -0.56 -7.68
C ARG A 100 14.69 -1.52 -7.06
N SER A 101 15.09 -2.77 -6.82
CA SER A 101 14.25 -3.80 -6.19
C SER A 101 13.85 -3.45 -4.75
N VAL A 102 14.62 -2.60 -4.07
CA VAL A 102 14.36 -2.17 -2.68
C VAL A 102 13.87 -0.73 -2.60
N ARG A 103 13.56 -0.10 -3.74
CA ARG A 103 13.16 1.32 -3.80
C ARG A 103 11.99 1.65 -2.88
N ASP A 104 11.09 0.70 -2.65
CA ASP A 104 9.92 0.90 -1.78
C ASP A 104 10.20 0.62 -0.29
N MET A 105 11.46 0.32 0.07
CA MET A 105 11.96 0.13 1.43
C MET A 105 12.79 1.31 1.95
N VAL A 106 13.10 2.31 1.10
CA VAL A 106 14.01 3.43 1.39
C VAL A 106 13.27 4.75 1.31
#